data_AF-A0A2N5K4S5-F1
#
_entry.id   AF-A0A2N5K4S5-F1
#
_cell.length_a   1.000
_cell.length_b   1.000
_cell.length_c   1.000
_cell.angle_alpha   90.00
_cell.angle_beta   90.00
_cell.angle_gamma   90.00
#
_symmetry.space_group_name_H-M   'P 1'
#
loop_
_entity.id
_entity.type
_entity.pdbx_description
1 polymer ?
#
loop_
_entity_poly.entity_id
_entity_poly.type
_entity_poly.pdbx_seq_one_letter_code
_entity_poly.pdbx_strand_id
1 'polypeptide(L)' 'MSILYLVRHAHADWVPNEQRPLSEQGMSDALRVADLLAAKPITFLYASSARRAAQTIEPLAARLNMPI' A
#
# COMPACT_ATOMS: atom_id res chain seq x y z
N MET A 1 8.52 11.13 -19.77
CA MET A 1 7.33 11.60 -19.04
C MET A 1 7.13 10.66 -17.86
N SER A 2 6.99 11.19 -16.65
CA SER A 2 6.83 10.37 -15.44
C SER A 2 5.37 10.36 -15.01
N ILE A 3 4.86 9.20 -14.59
CA ILE A 3 3.51 9.05 -14.06
C ILE A 3 3.62 8.77 -12.57
N LEU A 4 2.90 9.55 -11.76
CA LEU A 4 2.84 9.36 -10.31
C LEU A 4 1.43 8.87 -9.92
N TYR A 5 1.38 7.68 -9.31
CA TYR A 5 0.15 7.13 -8.75
C TYR A 5 0.10 7.48 -7.26
N LEU A 6 -0.91 8.26 -6.85
CA LEU A 6 -1.12 8.61 -5.44
C LEU A 6 -2.11 7.63 -4.82
N VAL A 7 -1.66 6.89 -3.81
CA VAL A 7 -2.46 5.90 -3.09
C VAL A 7 -2.65 6.35 -1.64
N ARG A 8 -3.90 6.49 -1.21
CA ARG A 8 -4.23 6.70 0.20
C ARG A 8 -4.10 5.37 0.95
N HIS A 9 -3.59 5.39 2.18
CA HIS A 9 -3.56 4.17 3.01
C HIS A 9 -4.97 3.58 3.15
N ALA A 10 -5.06 2.26 3.17
CA ALA A 10 -6.32 1.55 3.37
C ALA A 10 -6.86 1.73 4.80
N HIS A 11 -8.06 1.20 5.05
CA HIS A 11 -8.71 1.33 6.34
C HIS A 11 -7.87 0.71 7.46
N ALA A 12 -7.60 1.50 8.50
CA ALA A 12 -6.84 1.11 9.67
C ALA A 12 -7.70 1.30 10.92
N ASP A 13 -7.70 0.33 11.81
CA ASP A 13 -8.43 0.45 13.07
C ASP A 13 -7.84 1.57 13.92
N TRP A 14 -8.73 2.32 14.56
CA TRP A 14 -8.29 3.41 15.42
C TRP A 14 -7.69 2.81 16.70
N VAL A 15 -6.40 3.08 16.91
CA VAL A 15 -5.73 2.92 18.19
C VAL A 15 -5.00 4.21 18.54
N PRO A 16 -4.81 4.54 19.83
CA PRO A 16 -4.13 5.77 20.27
C PRO A 16 -2.65 5.89 19.84
N ASN A 17 -2.07 4.85 19.25
CA ASN A 17 -0.68 4.82 18.75
C ASN A 17 -0.64 5.15 17.25
N GLU A 18 0.40 5.81 16.76
CA GLU A 18 0.60 6.10 15.34
C GLU A 18 0.90 4.85 14.48
N GLN A 19 1.39 3.76 15.10
CA GLN A 19 1.66 2.46 14.44
C GLN A 19 0.39 1.62 14.19
N ARG A 20 -0.69 2.27 13.79
CA ARG A 20 -1.98 1.63 13.50
C ARG A 20 -1.81 0.64 12.33
N PRO A 21 -2.11 -0.64 12.52
CA PRO A 21 -2.15 -1.59 11.41
C PRO A 21 -3.41 -1.40 10.58
N LEU A 22 -3.41 -1.95 9.37
CA LEU A 22 -4.64 -2.10 8.61
C LEU A 22 -5.61 -3.04 9.34
N SER A 23 -6.90 -2.70 9.25
CA SER A 23 -8.00 -3.60 9.60
C SER A 23 -8.07 -4.76 8.60
N GLU A 24 -8.85 -5.80 8.90
CA GLU A 24 -9.10 -6.90 7.95
C GLU A 24 -9.67 -6.39 6.61
N GLN A 25 -10.62 -5.46 6.66
CA GLN A 25 -11.16 -4.80 5.47
C GLN A 25 -10.07 -4.03 4.72
N GLY A 26 -9.21 -3.32 5.45
CA GLY A 26 -8.08 -2.59 4.87
C GLY A 26 -7.06 -3.49 4.18
N MET A 27 -6.80 -4.67 4.73
CA MET A 27 -5.94 -5.67 4.08
C MET A 27 -6.57 -6.19 2.78
N SER A 28 -7.89 -6.46 2.78
CA SER A 28 -8.62 -6.83 1.56
C SER A 28 -8.58 -5.71 0.50
N ASP A 29 -8.76 -4.45 0.92
CA ASP A 29 -8.66 -3.29 0.03
C ASP A 29 -7.24 -3.16 -0.56
N ALA A 30 -6.20 -3.33 0.25
CA ALA A 30 -4.81 -3.28 -0.17
C ALA A 30 -4.49 -4.34 -1.23
N LEU A 31 -5.01 -5.57 -1.06
CA LEU A 31 -4.86 -6.63 -2.06
C LEU A 31 -5.50 -6.25 -3.40
N ARG A 32 -6.72 -5.70 -3.38
CA ARG A 32 -7.41 -5.25 -4.60
C ARG A 32 -6.68 -4.12 -5.31
N VAL A 33 -6.18 -3.14 -4.56
CA VAL A 33 -5.38 -2.05 -5.13
C VAL A 33 -4.09 -2.59 -5.74
N ALA A 34 -3.43 -3.54 -5.09
CA ALA A 34 -2.23 -4.18 -5.60
C ALA A 34 -2.49 -4.95 -6.90
N ASP A 35 -3.60 -5.68 -7.02
CA ASP A 35 -3.97 -6.36 -8.27
C ASP A 35 -4.20 -5.36 -9.42
N LEU A 36 -4.86 -4.23 -9.14
CA LEU A 36 -5.13 -3.18 -10.13
C LEU A 36 -3.83 -2.50 -10.61
N LEU A 37 -2.92 -2.21 -9.67
CA LEU A 37 -1.68 -1.50 -9.95
C LEU A 37 -0.57 -2.41 -10.51
N ALA A 38 -0.60 -3.73 -10.26
CA ALA A 38 0.40 -4.66 -10.78
C ALA A 38 0.42 -4.70 -12.32
N ALA A 39 -0.68 -4.34 -12.98
CA ALA A 39 -0.75 -4.21 -14.44
C ALA A 39 -0.17 -2.89 -15.00
N LYS A 40 0.31 -1.98 -14.13
CA LYS A 40 0.90 -0.69 -14.54
C LYS A 40 2.43 -0.81 -14.60
N PRO A 41 3.11 -0.03 -15.47
CA PRO A 41 4.57 -0.07 -15.61
C PRO A 41 5.25 0.72 -14.47
N ILE A 42 5.03 0.28 -13.22
CA ILE A 42 5.59 0.90 -12.02
C ILE A 42 7.03 0.40 -11.83
N THR A 43 7.96 1.34 -11.69
CA THR A 43 9.40 1.05 -11.53
C THR A 43 9.97 1.55 -10.19
N PHE A 44 9.18 2.30 -9.42
CA PHE A 44 9.51 2.72 -8.06
C PHE A 44 8.28 2.65 -7.15
N LEU A 45 8.49 2.26 -5.90
CA LEU A 45 7.49 2.30 -4.84
C LEU A 45 8.03 3.17 -3.71
N TYR A 46 7.12 3.91 -3.07
CA TYR A 46 7.42 4.72 -1.90
C TYR A 46 6.24 4.63 -0.95
N ALA A 47 6.51 4.59 0.35
CA ALA A 47 5.48 4.68 1.38
C ALA A 47 5.92 5.62 2.51
N SER A 48 4.94 6.24 3.16
CA SER A 48 5.16 6.86 4.47
C SER A 48 5.62 5.79 5.47
N SER A 49 6.48 6.16 6.43
CA SER A 49 6.93 5.29 7.52
C SER A 49 5.80 4.80 8.43
N ALA A 50 4.59 5.34 8.31
CA ALA A 50 3.42 4.85 9.04
C ALA A 50 3.08 3.41 8.62
N ARG A 51 2.93 2.51 9.60
CA ARG A 51 2.63 1.08 9.39
C ARG A 51 1.50 0.83 8.38
N ARG A 52 0.34 1.47 8.55
CA ARG A 52 -0.79 1.37 7.60
C ARG A 52 -0.45 1.74 6.15
N ALA A 53 0.46 2.69 5.93
CA ALA A 53 0.86 3.09 4.59
C ALA A 53 1.76 2.03 3.95
N ALA A 54 2.76 1.54 4.68
CA ALA A 54 3.60 0.42 4.24
C ALA A 54 2.75 -0.82 3.93
N GLN A 55 1.89 -1.24 4.86
CA GLN A 55 0.99 -2.40 4.68
C GLN A 55 0.04 -2.27 3.48
N THR A 56 -0.32 -1.05 3.08
CA THR A 56 -1.16 -0.84 1.89
C THR A 56 -0.40 -1.18 0.59
N ILE A 57 0.92 -0.99 0.56
CA ILE A 57 1.75 -1.16 -0.63
C ILE A 57 2.55 -2.48 -0.62
N GLU A 58 2.81 -3.08 0.54
CA GLU A 58 3.46 -4.40 0.70
C GLU A 58 2.94 -5.46 -0.29
N PRO A 59 1.62 -5.62 -0.52
CA PRO A 59 1.15 -6.62 -1.48
C PRO A 59 1.49 -6.29 -2.94
N LEU A 60 1.59 -5.00 -3.30
CA LEU A 60 2.02 -4.58 -4.64
C LEU A 60 3.53 -4.80 -4.81
N ALA A 61 4.31 -4.45 -3.80
CA ALA A 61 5.75 -4.68 -3.75
C ALA A 61 6.09 -6.17 -3.94
N ALA A 62 5.36 -7.05 -3.25
CA ALA A 62 5.51 -8.50 -3.41
C ALA A 62 5.18 -8.97 -4.84
N ARG A 63 4.09 -8.47 -5.44
CA ARG A 63 3.68 -8.84 -6.81
C ARG A 63 4.68 -8.38 -7.88
N LEU A 64 5.25 -7.20 -7.69
CA LEU A 64 6.23 -6.62 -8.61
C LEU A 64 7.66 -7.09 -8.31
N ASN A 65 7.88 -7.80 -7.20
CA ASN A 65 9.19 -8.18 -6.68
C ASN A 65 10.13 -6.96 -6.52
N MET A 66 9.63 -5.93 -5.85
CA MET A 66 10.31 -4.65 -5.66
C MET A 66 10.34 -4.24 -4.18
N PRO A 67 11.36 -3.48 -3.74
CA PRO A 67 11.35 -2.86 -2.42
C PRO A 67 10.40 -1.65 -2.36
N ILE A 68 10.06 -1.23 -1.13
CA ILE A 68 9.31 0.00 -0.79
C ILE A 68 10.24 1.01 -0.13
#